data_AF-A0A7W0J238-F1
#
_entry.id   AF-A0A7W0J238-F1
#
_cell.length_a   1.000
_cell.length_b   1.000
_cell.length_c   1.000
_cell.angle_alpha   90.00
_cell.angle_beta   90.00
_cell.angle_gamma   90.00
#
_symmetry.space_group_name_H-M   'P 1'
#
loop_
_entity.id
_entity.type
_entity.pdbx_description
1 polymer ?
#
loop_
_entity_poly.entity_id
_entity_poly.type
_entity_poly.pdbx_seq_one_letter_code
_entity_poly.pdbx_strand_id
1 'polypeptide(L)' 'MRSIDKRVELLRAIGHPARIKILEELMKGVKCVSDIEGFLGISQPNVSQHLSLLRRYGA' A
#
# COMPACT_ATOMS: atom_id res chain seq x y z
N MET A 1 21.37 1.98 14.57
CA MET A 1 20.22 2.91 14.59
C MET A 1 19.58 2.91 13.20
N ARG A 2 18.31 2.49 13.02
CA ARG A 2 17.65 2.68 11.71
C ARG A 2 17.57 4.21 11.48
N SER A 3 18.22 4.73 10.43
CA SER A 3 18.30 6.17 10.16
C SER A 3 16.91 6.81 10.14
N ILE A 4 16.78 8.05 10.60
CA ILE A 4 15.55 8.86 10.48
C ILE A 4 15.07 8.85 9.03
N ASP A 5 15.98 8.87 8.07
CA ASP A 5 15.67 8.80 6.64
C ASP A 5 14.85 7.57 6.27
N LYS A 6 15.19 6.38 6.81
CA LYS A 6 14.42 5.15 6.55
C LYS A 6 13.00 5.25 7.11
N ARG A 7 12.81 5.93 8.24
CA ARG A 7 11.47 6.16 8.81
C ARG A 7 10.69 7.15 7.95
N VAL A 8 11.34 8.21 7.49
CA VAL A 8 10.74 9.20 6.59
C VAL A 8 10.31 8.54 5.28
N GLU A 9 11.15 7.71 4.68
CA GLU A 9 10.82 6.96 3.47
C GLU A 9 9.63 6.02 3.66
N LEU A 10 9.58 5.28 4.77
CA LEU A 10 8.42 4.44 5.11
C LEU A 10 7.14 5.27 5.23
N LEU A 11 7.18 6.39 5.96
CA LEU A 11 6.02 7.27 6.11
C LEU A 11 5.58 7.86 4.77
N ARG A 12 6.53 8.26 3.91
CA ARG A 12 6.25 8.69 2.53
C ARG A 12 5.69 7.56 1.67
N ALA A 13 6.11 6.32 1.92
CA ALA A 13 5.60 5.13 1.24
C ALA A 13 4.21 4.72 1.71
N ILE A 14 3.77 5.10 2.91
CA ILE A 14 2.42 4.80 3.41
C ILE A 14 1.46 5.96 3.14
N GLY A 15 1.92 7.21 3.23
CA GLY A 15 1.12 8.45 3.20
C GLY A 15 0.47 8.83 1.85
N HIS A 16 -0.03 7.87 1.07
CA HIS A 16 -0.88 8.12 -0.08
C HIS A 16 -2.28 7.53 0.17
N PRO A 17 -3.38 8.22 -0.19
CA PRO A 17 -4.73 7.76 0.10
C PRO A 17 -5.03 6.33 -0.34
N ALA A 18 -4.62 5.96 -1.57
CA ALA A 18 -4.81 4.59 -2.06
C ALA A 18 -4.06 3.54 -1.22
N ARG A 19 -2.84 3.86 -0.76
CA ARG A 19 -2.03 2.90 0.01
C ARG A 19 -2.58 2.72 1.42
N ILE A 20 -3.08 3.79 2.04
CA ILE A 20 -3.79 3.70 3.33
C ILE A 20 -5.01 2.80 3.18
N LYS A 21 -5.87 3.04 2.18
CA LYS A 21 -7.05 2.19 1.90
C LYS A 21 -6.68 0.73 1.66
N ILE A 22 -5.61 0.46 0.90
CA ILE A 22 -5.10 -0.91 0.68
C ILE A 22 -4.76 -1.57 2.01
N LEU A 23 -4.01 -0.88 2.88
CA LEU A 23 -3.64 -1.41 4.19
C LEU A 23 -4.87 -1.64 5.09
N GLU A 24 -5.82 -0.70 5.11
CA GLU A 24 -7.09 -0.84 5.84
C GLU A 24 -7.90 -2.06 5.38
N GLU A 25 -7.97 -2.32 4.08
CA GLU A 25 -8.67 -3.50 3.55
C GLU A 25 -7.93 -4.81 3.87
N LEU A 26 -6.59 -4.80 3.81
CA LEU A 26 -5.78 -5.97 4.16
C LEU A 26 -5.82 -6.28 5.66
N MET A 27 -5.99 -5.27 6.52
CA MET A 27 -6.22 -5.47 7.96
C MET A 27 -7.54 -6.20 8.25
N LYS A 28 -8.51 -6.15 7.35
CA LYS A 28 -9.78 -6.89 7.45
C LYS A 28 -9.65 -8.34 6.97
N GLY A 29 -8.52 -8.72 6.38
CA GLY A 29 -8.24 -10.06 5.87
C GLY A 29 -7.56 -10.05 4.51
N VAL A 30 -7.11 -11.23 4.06
CA VAL A 30 -6.47 -11.41 2.75
C VAL A 30 -7.43 -10.99 1.63
N LYS A 31 -6.93 -10.17 0.69
CA LYS A 31 -7.67 -9.69 -0.49
C LYS A 31 -6.91 -10.04 -1.76
N CYS A 32 -7.64 -10.33 -2.83
CA CYS A 32 -7.07 -10.39 -4.17
C CYS A 32 -6.95 -8.98 -4.76
N VAL A 33 -6.08 -8.82 -5.77
CA VAL A 33 -5.86 -7.52 -6.43
C VAL A 33 -7.15 -6.99 -7.07
N SER A 34 -8.00 -7.88 -7.60
CA SER A 34 -9.33 -7.56 -8.14
C SER A 34 -10.31 -7.02 -7.09
N ASP A 35 -10.24 -7.52 -5.85
CA ASP A 35 -11.09 -7.01 -4.76
C ASP A 35 -10.70 -5.57 -4.45
N ILE A 36 -9.38 -5.31 -4.34
CA ILE A 36 -8.82 -3.99 -4.08
C ILE A 36 -9.13 -3.01 -5.22
N GLU A 37 -9.06 -3.47 -6.48
CA GLU A 37 -9.49 -2.70 -7.65
C GLU A 37 -10.94 -2.21 -7.47
N GLY A 38 -11.84 -3.11 -7.09
CA GLY A 38 -13.25 -2.79 -6.83
C GLY A 38 -13.44 -1.80 -5.67
N PHE A 39 -12.69 -1.95 -4.58
CA PHE A 39 -12.80 -1.04 -3.41
C PHE A 39 -12.25 0.36 -3.68
N LEU A 40 -11.21 0.49 -4.50
CA LEU A 40 -10.53 1.76 -4.73
C LEU A 40 -10.97 2.48 -5.99
N GLY A 41 -11.59 1.78 -6.96
CA GLY A 41 -11.97 2.36 -8.25
C GLY A 41 -10.77 2.79 -9.10
N ILE A 42 -9.61 2.16 -8.89
CA ILE A 42 -8.38 2.39 -9.68
C ILE A 42 -8.01 1.10 -10.40
N SER A 43 -7.38 1.19 -11.56
CA SER A 43 -7.05 0.02 -12.38
C SER A 43 -6.12 -0.99 -11.68
N GLN A 44 -6.25 -2.27 -12.03
CA GLN A 44 -5.40 -3.34 -11.50
C GLN A 44 -3.87 -3.08 -11.65
N PRO A 45 -3.34 -2.49 -12.74
CA PRO A 45 -1.94 -2.08 -12.82
C PRO A 45 -1.55 -1.04 -11.76
N ASN A 46 -2.42 -0.07 -11.48
CA ASN A 46 -2.17 0.93 -10.44
C ASN A 46 -2.20 0.30 -9.04
N VAL A 47 -3.15 -0.61 -8.79
CA VAL A 47 -3.17 -1.39 -7.53
C VAL A 47 -1.85 -2.16 -7.37
N SER A 48 -1.41 -2.87 -8.41
CA SER A 48 -0.16 -3.64 -8.41
C SER A 48 1.07 -2.76 -8.16
N GLN A 49 1.09 -1.55 -8.72
CA GLN A 49 2.16 -0.58 -8.48
C GLN A 49 2.20 -0.12 -7.02
N HIS A 50 1.04 0.20 -6.43
CA HIS A 50 0.95 0.58 -5.02
C HIS A 50 1.38 -0.55 -4.09
N LEU A 51 0.91 -1.78 -4.33
CA LEU A 51 1.31 -2.98 -3.57
C LEU A 51 2.81 -3.25 -3.68
N SER A 52 3.37 -3.12 -4.89
CA SER A 52 4.81 -3.29 -5.11
C SER A 52 5.65 -2.28 -4.32
N LEU A 53 5.15 -1.04 -4.18
CA LEU A 53 5.81 -0.01 -3.41
C LEU A 53 5.72 -0.29 -1.90
N LEU A 54 4.54 -0.65 -1.39
CA LEU A 54 4.34 -1.04 0.02
C LEU A 54 5.24 -2.22 0.41
N ARG A 55 5.29 -3.26 -0.43
CA ARG A 55 6.12 -4.45 -0.22
C ARG A 55 7.62 -4.15 -0.08
N ARG A 56 8.15 -3.14 -0.79
CA ARG A 56 9.57 -2.73 -0.66
C ARG A 56 9.91 -2.23 0.75
N TYR A 57 8.92 -1.72 1.47
CA TYR A 57 9.07 -1.19 2.83
C TYR A 57 8.55 -2.15 3.91
N GLY A 58 8.11 -3.35 3.53
CA GLY A 58 7.56 -4.36 4.46
C GLY A 58 6.18 -3.99 5.02
N ALA A 59 5.45 -3.11 4.32
CA ALA A 59 4.08 -2.75 4.62
C ALA A 59 3.10 -3.57 3.76
#